data_AF-D8U179-F1
#
_entry.id   AF-D8U179-F1
#
_cell.length_a   1.000
_cell.length_b   1.000
_cell.length_c   1.000
_cell.angle_alpha   90.00
_cell.angle_beta   90.00
_cell.angle_gamma   90.00
#
_symmetry.space_group_name_H-M   'P 1'
#
loop_
_entity.id
_entity.type
_entity.pdbx_description
1 polymer ?
#
loop_
_entity_poly.entity_id
_entity_poly.type
_entity_poly.pdbx_seq_one_letter_code
_entity_poly.pdbx_strand_id
1 'polypeptide(L)'
;MALLAHLSFGQHPALTVCAASSCDKPSTASTRPHIAAALITGTYAIIFGIALVLAPKTVFGLLFKSETVSSGWIRVGGILFTLIGWQYLGTARADSKGQGARGFYCATVWSRLALSAAFVMLVATGQSPAGLLVLAGINTLGAASMHLALSRSVAAKDNEPEKGSSRSCAS
;
A
#
# COMPACT_ATOMS: atom_id res chain seq x y z
N MET A 1 15.13 12.59 32.77
CA MET A 1 15.44 13.84 32.05
C MET A 1 14.32 14.10 31.05
N ALA A 2 13.33 14.87 31.50
CA ALA A 2 12.23 15.35 30.69
C ALA A 2 12.72 16.55 29.88
N LEU A 3 12.48 16.55 28.57
CA LEU A 3 12.79 17.66 27.69
C LEU A 3 11.61 17.85 26.73
N LEU A 4 11.24 19.12 26.56
CA LEU A 4 10.29 19.70 25.58
C LEU A 4 8.84 19.87 26.04
N ALA A 5 8.69 20.81 26.98
CA ALA A 5 7.57 21.74 27.01
C ALA A 5 7.91 22.96 26.12
N HIS A 6 7.10 23.24 25.10
CA HIS A 6 6.72 24.59 24.61
C HIS A 6 5.96 24.46 23.28
N LEU A 7 4.63 24.40 23.35
CA LEU A 7 3.77 24.82 22.25
C LEU A 7 2.87 25.94 22.77
N SER A 8 3.27 27.16 22.40
CA SER A 8 2.55 28.39 22.72
C SER A 8 1.33 28.51 21.81
N PHE A 9 0.17 28.61 22.44
CA PHE A 9 -1.13 28.82 21.83
C PHE A 9 -1.20 30.25 21.27
N GLY A 10 -1.19 30.40 19.94
CA GLY A 10 -1.41 31.66 19.24
C GLY A 10 -2.88 31.79 18.83
N GLN A 11 -3.59 32.71 19.46
CA GLN A 11 -5.01 32.99 19.30
C GLN A 11 -5.16 34.35 18.64
N HIS A 12 -5.76 34.46 17.44
CA HIS A 12 -6.25 35.72 16.87
C HIS A 12 -7.24 35.51 15.70
N PRO A 13 -8.04 36.54 15.34
CA PRO A 13 -9.50 36.45 15.23
C PRO A 13 -10.05 36.29 13.81
N ALA A 14 -11.36 36.04 13.76
CA ALA A 14 -12.22 36.01 12.60
C ALA A 14 -12.09 37.25 11.70
N LEU A 15 -11.94 37.03 10.39
CA LEU A 15 -12.28 38.00 9.35
C LEU A 15 -12.98 37.31 8.18
N THR A 16 -14.26 37.65 8.07
CA THR A 16 -14.93 38.17 6.87
C THR A 16 -14.95 37.30 5.62
N VAL A 17 -16.12 36.65 5.46
CA VAL A 17 -16.69 36.20 4.19
C VAL A 17 -16.93 37.41 3.28
N CYS A 18 -16.30 37.39 2.09
CA CYS A 18 -16.84 38.04 0.89
C CYS A 18 -16.81 37.02 -0.25
N ALA A 19 -18.01 36.71 -0.73
CA ALA A 19 -18.26 35.88 -1.89
C ALA A 19 -17.71 36.54 -3.16
N ALA A 20 -16.91 35.79 -3.91
CA ALA A 20 -16.70 36.03 -5.33
C ALA A 20 -16.86 34.69 -6.05
N SER A 21 -18.07 34.47 -6.55
CA SER A 21 -18.44 33.42 -7.50
C SER A 21 -17.50 33.50 -8.70
N SER A 22 -16.49 32.63 -8.71
CA SER A 22 -15.60 32.48 -9.86
C SER A 22 -16.19 31.42 -10.78
N CYS A 23 -16.43 31.80 -12.04
CA CYS A 23 -16.74 30.89 -13.13
C CYS A 23 -15.77 29.71 -13.11
N ASP A 24 -16.31 28.51 -12.88
CA ASP A 24 -15.60 27.26 -13.01
C ASP A 24 -15.09 27.13 -14.47
N LYS A 25 -13.79 27.33 -14.64
CA LYS A 25 -13.08 26.69 -15.76
C LYS A 25 -13.33 25.19 -15.63
N PRO A 26 -13.54 24.45 -16.74
CA PRO A 26 -13.61 23.00 -16.68
C PRO A 26 -12.37 22.52 -15.94
N SER A 27 -12.59 21.94 -14.76
CA SER A 27 -11.57 21.36 -13.91
C SER A 27 -10.87 20.30 -14.76
N THR A 28 -9.75 20.68 -15.38
CA THR A 28 -8.80 19.74 -15.95
C THR A 28 -8.53 18.75 -14.84
N ALA A 29 -8.98 17.51 -15.02
CA ALA A 29 -9.01 16.47 -14.01
C ALA A 29 -7.85 16.64 -13.05
N SER A 30 -8.16 16.97 -11.78
CA SER A 30 -7.18 17.02 -10.70
C SER A 30 -6.55 15.64 -10.62
N THR A 31 -5.49 15.44 -11.40
CA THR A 31 -4.68 14.24 -11.36
C THR A 31 -3.97 14.36 -10.04
N ARG A 32 -4.57 13.75 -9.01
CA ARG A 32 -4.03 13.83 -7.67
C ARG A 32 -2.58 13.31 -7.74
N PRO A 33 -1.57 14.14 -7.51
CA PRO A 33 -0.18 13.82 -7.87
C PRO A 33 0.32 12.54 -7.18
N HIS A 34 -0.23 12.22 -6.01
CA HIS A 34 0.05 10.98 -5.28
C HIS A 34 -0.40 9.71 -6.04
N ILE A 35 -1.50 9.75 -6.79
CA ILE A 35 -1.97 8.59 -7.58
C ILE A 35 -0.97 8.30 -8.71
N ALA A 36 -0.57 9.33 -9.44
CA ALA A 36 0.40 9.19 -10.53
C ALA A 36 1.75 8.68 -10.00
N ALA A 37 2.24 9.25 -8.90
CA ALA A 37 3.47 8.81 -8.25
C ALA A 37 3.40 7.33 -7.82
N ALA A 38 2.28 6.90 -7.24
CA ALA A 38 2.08 5.51 -6.84
C ALA A 38 2.01 4.55 -8.04
N LEU A 39 1.38 4.94 -9.15
CA LEU A 39 1.34 4.13 -10.38
C LEU A 39 2.73 3.93 -10.99
N ILE A 40 3.50 5.01 -11.11
CA ILE A 40 4.85 4.97 -11.69
C ILE A 40 5.76 4.11 -10.80
N THR A 41 5.76 4.38 -9.49
CA THR A 41 6.59 3.66 -8.52
C THR A 41 6.23 2.18 -8.47
N GLY A 42 4.93 1.87 -8.43
CA GLY A 42 4.44 0.49 -8.38
C GLY A 42 4.80 -0.31 -9.64
N THR A 43 4.62 0.30 -10.81
CA THR A 43 4.95 -0.33 -12.11
C THR A 43 6.44 -0.60 -12.23
N TYR A 44 7.28 0.39 -11.91
CA TYR A 44 8.73 0.23 -11.88
C TYR A 44 9.15 -0.92 -10.94
N ALA A 45 8.60 -0.93 -9.72
CA ALA A 45 8.95 -1.94 -8.72
C ALA A 45 8.56 -3.35 -9.14
N ILE A 46 7.40 -3.52 -9.79
CA ILE A 46 6.97 -4.80 -10.36
C ILE A 46 7.91 -5.26 -11.47
N ILE A 47 8.20 -4.41 -12.45
CA ILE A 47 9.04 -4.78 -13.60
C ILE A 47 10.43 -5.20 -13.11
N PHE A 48 11.06 -4.36 -12.28
CA PHE A 48 12.40 -4.63 -11.77
C PHE A 48 12.42 -5.84 -10.83
N GLY A 49 11.40 -5.98 -9.98
CA GLY A 49 11.26 -7.12 -9.07
C GLY A 49 11.12 -8.44 -9.84
N ILE A 50 10.28 -8.49 -10.88
CA ILE A 50 10.13 -9.66 -11.76
C ILE A 50 11.45 -9.96 -12.48
N ALA A 51 12.14 -8.95 -13.00
CA ALA A 51 13.44 -9.12 -13.65
C ALA A 51 14.47 -9.77 -12.70
N LEU A 52 14.50 -9.34 -11.43
CA LEU A 52 15.35 -9.95 -10.40
C LEU A 52 14.97 -11.41 -10.08
N VAL A 53 13.69 -11.78 -10.17
CA VAL A 53 13.27 -13.16 -9.95
C VAL A 53 13.71 -14.07 -11.10
N LEU A 54 13.52 -13.62 -12.34
CA LEU A 54 13.79 -14.39 -13.55
C LEU A 54 15.29 -14.48 -13.86
N ALA A 55 16.02 -13.38 -13.71
CA ALA A 55 17.44 -13.29 -14.05
C ALA A 55 18.27 -12.69 -12.88
N PRO A 56 18.31 -13.35 -11.70
CA PRO A 56 18.83 -12.77 -10.46
C PRO A 56 20.28 -12.30 -10.59
N LYS A 57 21.18 -13.14 -11.12
CA LYS A 57 22.61 -12.80 -11.22
C LYS A 57 22.88 -11.74 -12.28
N THR A 58 22.13 -11.74 -13.38
CA THR A 58 22.28 -10.74 -14.46
C THR A 58 21.82 -9.37 -13.99
N VAL A 59 20.61 -9.27 -13.45
CA VAL A 59 20.02 -7.98 -13.04
C VAL A 59 20.72 -7.42 -11.82
N PHE A 60 20.99 -8.26 -10.80
CA PHE A 60 21.75 -7.83 -9.62
C PHE A 60 23.21 -7.49 -9.98
N GLY A 61 23.79 -8.20 -10.95
CA GLY A 61 25.15 -8.01 -11.45
C GLY A 61 25.41 -6.66 -12.12
N LEU A 62 24.36 -5.95 -12.56
CA LEU A 62 24.50 -4.61 -13.14
C LEU A 62 24.98 -3.57 -12.11
N LEU A 63 24.66 -3.78 -10.83
CA LEU A 63 24.93 -2.81 -9.76
C LEU A 63 25.88 -3.36 -8.69
N PHE A 64 25.93 -4.69 -8.52
CA PHE A 64 26.64 -5.34 -7.42
C PHE A 64 27.42 -6.56 -7.90
N LYS A 65 28.40 -6.99 -7.09
CA LYS A 65 29.10 -8.26 -7.31
C LYS A 65 28.17 -9.43 -7.01
N SER A 66 27.61 -10.03 -8.04
CA SER A 66 26.57 -11.06 -7.87
C SER A 66 27.08 -12.33 -7.18
N GLU A 67 28.38 -12.57 -7.15
CA GLU A 67 29.01 -13.73 -6.50
C GLU A 67 28.88 -13.73 -4.96
N THR A 68 28.69 -12.56 -4.34
CA THR A 68 28.65 -12.44 -2.88
C THR A 68 27.30 -12.81 -2.26
N VAL A 69 26.24 -12.92 -3.07
CA VAL A 69 24.88 -13.21 -2.61
C VAL A 69 24.32 -14.39 -3.39
N SER A 70 23.74 -15.38 -2.72
CA SER A 70 23.14 -16.54 -3.41
C SER A 70 21.94 -16.13 -4.27
N SER A 71 21.71 -16.85 -5.38
CA SER A 71 20.59 -16.57 -6.29
C SER A 71 19.22 -16.61 -5.59
N GLY A 72 19.05 -17.51 -4.61
CA GLY A 72 17.81 -17.63 -3.83
C GLY A 72 17.47 -16.36 -3.05
N TRP A 73 18.46 -15.75 -2.40
CA TRP A 73 18.26 -14.49 -1.67
C TRP A 73 17.99 -13.30 -2.60
N ILE A 74 18.61 -13.27 -3.78
CA ILE A 74 18.30 -12.25 -4.80
C ILE A 74 16.84 -12.38 -5.25
N ARG A 75 16.36 -13.62 -5.49
CA ARG A 75 14.96 -13.89 -5.83
C ARG A 75 14.01 -13.47 -4.71
N VAL A 76 14.34 -13.73 -3.45
CA VAL A 76 13.58 -13.23 -2.29
C VAL A 76 13.45 -11.71 -2.34
N GLY A 77 14.55 -10.99 -2.60
CA GLY A 77 14.53 -9.53 -2.78
C GLY A 77 13.63 -9.10 -3.95
N GLY A 78 13.72 -9.77 -5.10
CA GLY A 78 12.87 -9.51 -6.27
C GLY A 78 11.38 -9.72 -6.00
N ILE A 79 11.02 -10.80 -5.29
CA ILE A 79 9.64 -11.07 -4.86
C ILE A 79 9.14 -9.95 -3.95
N LEU A 80 9.89 -9.60 -2.92
CA LEU A 80 9.51 -8.52 -1.99
C LEU A 80 9.30 -7.20 -2.73
N PHE A 81 10.20 -6.85 -3.65
CA PHE A 81 10.10 -5.62 -4.42
C PHE A 81 8.88 -5.61 -5.34
N THR A 82 8.60 -6.74 -6.00
CA THR A 82 7.39 -6.93 -6.81
C THR A 82 6.11 -6.72 -6.00
N LEU A 83 6.05 -7.31 -4.80
CA LEU A 83 4.88 -7.25 -3.93
C LEU A 83 4.69 -5.90 -3.25
N ILE A 84 5.77 -5.14 -3.03
CA ILE A 84 5.69 -3.73 -2.67
C ILE A 84 5.09 -2.94 -3.83
N GLY A 85 5.56 -3.18 -5.07
CA GLY A 85 4.99 -2.55 -6.26
C GLY A 85 3.49 -2.84 -6.41
N TRP A 86 3.06 -4.07 -6.14
CA TRP A 86 1.64 -4.45 -6.10
C TRP A 86 0.82 -3.64 -5.09
N GLN A 87 1.38 -3.40 -3.89
CA GLN A 87 0.72 -2.56 -2.87
C GLN A 87 0.58 -1.11 -3.34
N TYR A 88 1.60 -0.54 -4.01
CA TYR A 88 1.51 0.79 -4.62
C TYR A 88 0.39 0.89 -5.68
N LEU A 89 0.27 -0.12 -6.55
CA LEU A 89 -0.83 -0.17 -7.52
C LEU A 89 -2.20 -0.30 -6.83
N GLY A 90 -2.28 -1.09 -5.76
CA GLY A 90 -3.48 -1.20 -4.92
C GLY A 90 -3.90 0.14 -4.32
N THR A 91 -2.95 0.90 -3.78
CA THR A 91 -3.16 2.26 -3.25
C THR A 91 -3.68 3.19 -4.34
N ALA A 92 -2.99 3.28 -5.48
CA ALA A 92 -3.40 4.14 -6.58
C ALA A 92 -4.82 3.82 -7.09
N ARG A 93 -5.14 2.52 -7.17
CA ARG A 93 -6.47 2.07 -7.60
C ARG A 93 -7.58 2.42 -6.60
N ALA A 94 -7.31 2.40 -5.30
CA ALA A 94 -8.31 2.79 -4.30
C ALA A 94 -8.42 4.31 -4.16
N ASP A 95 -7.32 5.04 -4.20
CA ASP A 95 -7.32 6.50 -4.12
C ASP A 95 -8.06 7.12 -5.32
N SER A 96 -7.90 6.57 -6.52
CA SER A 96 -8.66 6.99 -7.71
C SER A 96 -10.17 6.75 -7.58
N LYS A 97 -10.60 5.85 -6.69
CA LYS A 97 -12.00 5.56 -6.37
C LYS A 97 -12.50 6.23 -5.10
N GLY A 98 -11.68 7.07 -4.44
CA GLY A 98 -12.04 7.68 -3.15
C GLY A 98 -12.14 6.68 -1.98
N GLN A 99 -11.53 5.50 -2.09
CA GLN A 99 -11.56 4.45 -1.07
C GLN A 99 -10.40 4.54 -0.06
N GLY A 100 -9.46 5.46 -0.29
CA GLY A 100 -8.30 5.72 0.57
C GLY A 100 -7.46 4.46 0.80
N ALA A 101 -7.00 4.30 2.04
CA ALA A 101 -6.09 3.21 2.44
C ALA A 101 -6.66 1.79 2.28
N ARG A 102 -7.96 1.61 2.00
CA ARG A 102 -8.57 0.28 1.84
C ARG A 102 -7.89 -0.54 0.75
N GLY A 103 -7.52 0.07 -0.38
CA GLY A 103 -6.83 -0.64 -1.47
C GLY A 103 -5.46 -1.14 -1.06
N PHE A 104 -4.71 -0.35 -0.30
CA PHE A 104 -3.42 -0.75 0.25
C PHE A 104 -3.55 -1.98 1.16
N TYR A 105 -4.53 -1.99 2.08
CA TYR A 105 -4.73 -3.13 2.97
C TYR A 105 -5.19 -4.39 2.23
N CYS A 106 -6.12 -4.27 1.27
CA CYS A 106 -6.52 -5.39 0.43
C CYS A 106 -5.33 -5.94 -0.38
N ALA A 107 -4.52 -5.05 -0.98
CA ALA A 107 -3.31 -5.46 -1.68
C ALA A 107 -2.28 -6.11 -0.74
N THR A 108 -2.16 -5.63 0.50
CA THR A 108 -1.27 -6.22 1.52
C THR A 108 -1.68 -7.65 1.88
N VAL A 109 -2.98 -7.93 2.03
CA VAL A 109 -3.46 -9.31 2.29
C VAL A 109 -3.02 -10.24 1.16
N TRP A 110 -3.28 -9.85 -0.10
CA TRP A 110 -2.88 -10.65 -1.26
C TRP A 110 -1.36 -10.76 -1.39
N SER A 111 -0.62 -9.68 -1.14
CA SER A 111 0.85 -9.70 -1.15
C SER A 111 1.41 -10.65 -0.10
N ARG A 112 0.83 -10.70 1.10
CA ARG A 112 1.27 -11.63 2.15
C ARG A 112 1.03 -13.09 1.75
N LEU A 113 -0.14 -13.41 1.18
CA LEU A 113 -0.43 -14.76 0.68
C LEU A 113 0.48 -15.15 -0.48
N ALA A 114 0.70 -14.23 -1.43
CA ALA A 114 1.62 -14.45 -2.55
C ALA A 114 3.07 -14.62 -2.06
N LEU A 115 3.51 -13.85 -1.05
CA LEU A 115 4.84 -13.98 -0.45
C LEU A 115 5.00 -15.36 0.20
N SER A 116 4.01 -15.80 0.97
CA SER A 116 4.01 -17.13 1.57
C SER A 116 4.11 -18.23 0.52
N ALA A 117 3.29 -18.17 -0.54
CA ALA A 117 3.33 -19.14 -1.64
C ALA A 117 4.70 -19.13 -2.36
N ALA A 118 5.25 -17.95 -2.64
CA ALA A 118 6.55 -17.82 -3.30
C ALA A 118 7.70 -18.36 -2.45
N PHE A 119 7.68 -18.13 -1.13
CA PHE A 119 8.67 -18.70 -0.21
C PHE A 119 8.59 -20.21 -0.14
N VAL A 120 7.38 -20.78 -0.06
CA VAL A 120 7.16 -22.23 -0.14
C VAL A 120 7.73 -22.78 -1.44
N MET A 121 7.47 -22.12 -2.58
CA MET A 121 7.98 -22.54 -3.89
C MET A 121 9.51 -22.50 -3.97
N LEU A 122 10.16 -21.45 -3.46
CA LEU A 122 11.63 -21.34 -3.43
C LEU A 122 12.27 -22.44 -2.58
N VAL A 123 11.66 -22.77 -1.44
CA VAL A 123 12.15 -23.85 -0.58
C VAL A 123 11.91 -25.21 -1.23
N ALA A 124 10.71 -25.45 -1.78
CA ALA A 124 10.35 -26.71 -2.42
C ALA A 124 11.22 -27.02 -3.65
N THR A 125 11.68 -25.99 -4.37
CA THR A 125 12.60 -26.14 -5.51
C THR A 125 14.08 -26.11 -5.11
N GLY A 126 14.40 -26.13 -3.81
CA GLY A 126 15.77 -26.16 -3.30
C GLY A 126 16.57 -24.88 -3.55
N GLN A 127 15.91 -23.76 -3.87
CA GLN A 127 16.57 -22.50 -4.21
C GLN A 127 16.95 -21.68 -2.98
N SER A 128 16.26 -21.90 -1.85
CA SER A 128 16.44 -21.15 -0.62
C SER A 128 16.29 -22.01 0.63
N PRO A 129 16.84 -21.59 1.79
CA PRO A 129 16.82 -22.38 3.02
C PRO A 129 15.42 -22.56 3.62
N ALA A 130 15.19 -23.68 4.30
CA ALA A 130 13.91 -24.02 4.94
C ALA A 130 13.44 -22.99 5.99
N GLY A 131 14.34 -22.17 6.54
CA GLY A 131 13.99 -21.08 7.47
C GLY A 131 12.97 -20.07 6.88
N LEU A 132 12.89 -19.94 5.55
CA LEU A 132 11.86 -19.11 4.90
C LEU A 132 10.43 -19.60 5.14
N LEU A 133 10.23 -20.87 5.48
CA LEU A 133 8.89 -21.42 5.79
C LEU A 133 8.31 -20.79 7.06
N VAL A 134 9.14 -20.40 8.02
CA VAL A 134 8.69 -19.67 9.21
C VAL A 134 8.11 -18.31 8.79
N LEU A 135 8.80 -17.59 7.90
CA LEU A 135 8.31 -16.32 7.36
C LEU A 135 7.04 -16.50 6.52
N ALA A 136 6.92 -17.60 5.77
CA ALA A 136 5.70 -17.93 5.05
C ALA A 136 4.52 -18.17 6.01
N GLY A 137 4.75 -18.87 7.12
CA GLY A 137 3.74 -19.06 8.17
C GLY A 137 3.28 -17.74 8.79
N ILE A 138 4.21 -16.88 9.21
CA ILE A 138 3.91 -15.57 9.79
C ILE A 138 3.13 -14.68 8.80
N ASN A 139 3.48 -14.71 7.51
CA ASN A 139 2.77 -13.94 6.50
C ASN A 139 1.34 -14.45 6.30
N THR A 140 1.12 -15.76 6.33
CA THR A 140 -0.22 -16.36 6.24
C THR A 140 -1.09 -15.95 7.42
N LEU A 141 -0.55 -16.01 8.64
CA LEU A 141 -1.25 -15.58 9.85
C LEU A 141 -1.57 -14.07 9.81
N GLY A 142 -0.62 -13.25 9.37
CA GLY A 142 -0.83 -11.82 9.20
C GLY A 142 -1.89 -11.48 8.15
N ALA A 143 -1.92 -12.21 7.03
CA ALA A 143 -2.95 -12.07 6.00
C ALA A 143 -4.34 -12.43 6.54
N ALA A 144 -4.46 -13.55 7.25
CA ALA A 144 -5.70 -14.00 7.86
C ALA A 144 -6.22 -12.99 8.89
N SER A 145 -5.37 -12.52 9.80
CA SER A 145 -5.74 -11.51 10.80
C SER A 145 -6.24 -10.21 10.16
N MET A 146 -5.53 -9.69 9.16
CA MET A 146 -5.92 -8.47 8.46
C MET A 146 -7.22 -8.66 7.67
N HIS A 147 -7.42 -9.82 7.03
CA HIS A 147 -8.66 -10.14 6.32
C HIS A 147 -9.87 -10.15 7.27
N LEU A 148 -9.72 -10.76 8.46
CA LEU A 148 -10.75 -10.77 9.49
C LEU A 148 -11.06 -9.36 10.00
N ALA A 149 -10.04 -8.53 10.22
CA ALA A 149 -10.23 -7.13 10.65
C ALA A 149 -11.01 -6.32 9.60
N LEU A 150 -10.64 -6.42 8.32
CA LEU A 150 -11.35 -5.73 7.23
C LEU A 150 -12.81 -6.20 7.09
N SER A 151 -13.06 -7.49 7.27
CA SER A 151 -14.41 -8.07 7.20
C SER A 151 -15.32 -7.54 8.31
N ARG A 152 -14.78 -7.37 9.53
CA ARG A 152 -15.51 -6.79 10.67
C ARG A 152 -15.84 -5.31 10.46
N SER A 153 -14.93 -4.53 9.90
CA SER A 153 -15.17 -3.11 9.62
C SER A 153 -16.28 -2.89 8.58
N VAL A 154 -16.42 -3.79 7.61
CA VAL A 154 -17.54 -3.75 6.65
C VAL A 154 -18.86 -4.03 7.36
N ALA A 155 -18.92 -5.12 8.14
CA ALA A 155 -20.14 -5.48 8.88
C ALA A 155 -20.58 -4.37 9.86
N ALA A 156 -19.66 -3.68 10.52
CA ALA A 156 -19.99 -2.56 11.41
C ALA A 156 -20.66 -1.38 10.67
N LYS A 157 -20.21 -1.08 9.44
CA LYS A 157 -20.76 0.00 8.62
C LYS A 157 -22.20 -0.29 8.18
N ASP A 158 -22.54 -1.55 7.92
CA ASP A 158 -23.89 -1.94 7.49
C ASP A 158 -24.90 -1.93 8.65
N ASN A 159 -24.42 -1.92 9.90
CA ASN A 159 -25.25 -1.91 11.11
C ASN A 159 -25.40 -0.52 11.74
N GLU A 160 -24.84 0.55 11.17
CA GLU A 160 -25.13 1.92 11.65
C GLU A 160 -26.58 2.28 11.30
N PRO A 161 -27.46 2.52 12.29
CA PRO A 161 -28.83 2.91 12.02
C PRO A 161 -28.82 4.24 11.25
N GLU A 162 -29.48 4.24 10.09
CA GLU A 162 -29.64 5.40 9.23
C GLU A 162 -30.27 6.55 10.05
N LYS A 163 -29.43 7.42 10.63
CA LYS A 163 -29.89 8.60 11.34
C LYS A 163 -30.53 9.50 10.28
N GLY A 164 -31.85 9.42 10.23
CA GLY A 164 -32.71 10.08 9.26
C GLY A 164 -32.22 11.48 8.90
N SER A 165 -31.99 11.66 7.60
CA SER A 165 -31.78 12.94 6.94
C SER A 165 -33.06 13.78 7.05
N SER A 166 -33.33 14.29 8.24
CA SER A 166 -34.36 15.29 8.52
C SER A 166 -33.69 16.65 8.72
N ARG A 167 -33.30 17.28 7.61
CA ARG A 167 -33.24 18.74 7.48
C ARG A 167 -33.93 19.05 6.15
N SER A 168 -35.26 19.02 6.14
CA SER A 168 -36.06 20.22 6.38
C SER A 168 -35.67 21.33 5.41
N CYS A 169 -36.25 21.27 4.21
CA CYS A 169 -36.63 22.48 3.49
C CYS A 169 -37.60 23.28 4.38
N ALA A 170 -37.10 24.35 4.99
CA ALA A 170 -37.90 25.49 5.41
C ALA A 170 -37.17 26.68 4.77
N SER A 171 -37.66 27.11 3.60
CA SER A 171 -38.54 28.27 3.42
C SER A 171 -37.79 29.58 3.54
#